data_AF-A0AB39LXJ8-F1
#
_entry.id   AF-A0AB39LXJ8-F1
#
_cell.length_a   1.000
_cell.length_b   1.000
_cell.length_c   1.000
_cell.angle_alpha   90.00
_cell.angle_beta   90.00
_cell.angle_gamma   90.00
#
_symmetry.space_group_name_H-M   'P 1'
#
loop_
_entity.id
_entity.type
_entity.pdbx_description
1 polymer ?
#
loop_
_entity_poly.entity_id
_entity_poly.type
_entity_poly.pdbx_seq_one_letter_code
_entity_poly.pdbx_strand_id
1 'polypeptide(L)'
;MGDSRERARRVLAAAGLRPDALSEVRPLAGGTYNTVEEILLSDGTRYVLKVPPPPTVPGLRHERRLLVAEAGFCAGAERARVPAPRAVFLAPDDPEPYLLLTACPGVPWPEAAPADEERGALRRELGRQVARLHQVTGTAFGYPSGALGPLAPDWRTAFTAMTDAVLADARDHRPWLPRPVDEAAALFRAAAPALDAVTVPVLVHFDLWPGNILVDRPAGGPARIGGLIDGERMFWGDPVADFVSPALLDDIRRDDAFLAGYAEEDGPAVLDEAARLRLALYRAYLDLIMLTETVPRAVGAEDARRVREWVGPHLEATLDEIAEATGCASKFTS
;
A
#
# COMPACT_ATOMS: atom_id res chain seq x y z
N MET A 1 5.61 20.85 21.93
CA MET A 1 4.38 21.60 21.56
C MET A 1 4.66 22.88 20.77
N GLY A 2 5.70 23.67 21.10
CA GLY A 2 6.09 24.84 20.30
C GLY A 2 6.53 24.49 18.87
N ASP A 3 7.28 23.40 18.72
CA ASP A 3 7.84 22.95 17.45
C ASP A 3 6.78 22.51 16.42
N SER A 4 5.85 21.60 16.77
CA SER A 4 4.78 21.16 15.86
C SER A 4 3.89 22.30 15.34
N ARG A 5 3.51 23.27 16.19
CA ARG A 5 2.70 24.42 15.76
C ARG A 5 3.48 25.36 14.85
N GLU A 6 4.76 25.57 15.13
CA GLU A 6 5.62 26.38 14.27
C GLU A 6 5.81 25.71 12.90
N ARG A 7 6.12 24.42 12.88
CA ARG A 7 6.19 23.62 11.65
C ARG A 7 4.88 23.69 10.86
N ALA A 8 3.73 23.46 11.51
CA ALA A 8 2.43 23.56 10.85
C ALA A 8 2.21 24.94 10.21
N ARG A 9 2.58 26.04 10.87
CA ARG A 9 2.49 27.40 10.29
C ARG A 9 3.41 27.58 9.09
N ARG A 10 4.65 27.08 9.15
CA ARG A 10 5.59 27.12 8.01
C ARG A 10 5.04 26.34 6.81
N VAL A 11 4.53 25.13 7.06
CA VAL A 11 3.92 24.26 6.05
C VAL A 11 2.69 24.92 5.41
N LEU A 12 1.79 25.50 6.21
CA LEU A 12 0.63 26.24 5.70
C LEU A 12 1.05 27.41 4.81
N ALA A 13 2.04 28.21 5.25
CA ALA A 13 2.56 29.33 4.48
C ALA A 13 3.14 28.87 3.13
N ALA A 14 3.96 27.81 3.14
CA ALA A 14 4.55 27.24 1.94
C ALA A 14 3.49 26.71 0.95
N ALA A 15 2.38 26.17 1.47
CA ALA A 15 1.23 25.73 0.69
C ALA A 15 0.30 26.89 0.23
N GLY A 16 0.64 28.15 0.51
CA GLY A 16 -0.20 29.31 0.18
C GLY A 16 -1.46 29.44 1.04
N LEU A 17 -1.52 28.75 2.17
CA LEU A 17 -2.61 28.78 3.14
C LEU A 17 -2.31 29.78 4.26
N ARG A 18 -3.35 30.24 4.96
CA ARG A 18 -3.24 31.23 6.04
C ARG A 18 -2.69 30.63 7.35
N PRO A 19 -1.46 30.94 7.79
CA PRO A 19 -0.88 30.34 8.99
C PRO A 19 -1.53 30.83 10.29
N ASP A 20 -2.12 32.03 10.27
CA ASP A 20 -2.88 32.64 11.36
C ASP A 20 -4.24 31.98 11.58
N ALA A 21 -4.74 31.23 10.58
CA ALA A 21 -5.94 30.41 10.72
C ALA A 21 -5.71 29.11 11.51
N LEU A 22 -4.45 28.78 11.86
CA LEU A 22 -4.14 27.58 12.63
C LEU A 22 -4.80 27.63 14.01
N SER A 23 -5.76 26.73 14.24
CA SER A 23 -6.41 26.55 15.54
C SER A 23 -5.67 25.51 16.38
N GLU A 24 -5.39 24.35 15.78
CA GLU A 24 -4.84 23.21 16.52
C GLU A 24 -3.95 22.30 15.67
N VAL A 25 -3.03 21.61 16.34
CA VAL A 25 -2.23 20.53 15.77
C VAL A 25 -2.31 19.35 16.74
N ARG A 26 -2.67 18.17 16.24
CA ARG A 26 -2.78 16.95 17.04
C ARG A 26 -2.04 15.80 16.35
N PRO A 27 -1.31 14.94 17.08
CA PRO A 27 -0.81 13.71 16.49
C PRO A 27 -1.98 12.80 16.11
N LEU A 28 -1.91 12.18 14.92
CA LEU A 28 -2.79 11.08 14.54
C LEU A 28 -2.06 9.77 14.85
N ALA A 29 -2.70 8.89 15.62
CA ALA A 29 -2.20 7.53 15.83
C ALA A 29 -2.47 6.67 14.58
N GLY A 30 -1.61 5.70 14.31
CA GLY A 30 -1.83 4.68 13.26
C GLY A 30 -0.82 4.66 12.12
N GLY A 31 0.01 5.70 11.97
CA GLY A 31 1.15 5.66 11.04
C GLY A 31 2.28 4.78 11.58
N THR A 32 2.67 3.74 10.86
CA THR A 32 3.76 2.83 11.27
C THR A 32 5.14 3.34 10.86
N TYR A 33 5.20 4.26 9.88
CA TYR A 33 6.45 4.76 9.30
C TYR A 33 6.62 6.29 9.44
N ASN A 34 5.61 7.08 9.05
CA ASN A 34 5.66 8.55 9.07
C ASN A 34 5.13 9.12 10.40
N THR A 35 5.65 10.29 10.80
CA THR A 35 4.93 11.13 11.78
C THR A 35 3.73 11.74 11.07
N VAL A 36 2.53 11.50 11.62
CA VAL A 36 1.28 12.00 11.06
C VAL A 36 0.63 12.96 12.05
N GLU A 37 0.38 14.18 11.61
CA GLU A 37 -0.28 15.23 12.41
C GLU A 37 -1.53 15.74 11.69
N GLU A 38 -2.61 15.92 12.43
CA GLU A 38 -3.76 16.69 11.98
C GLU A 38 -3.52 18.17 12.24
N ILE A 39 -3.79 18.99 11.23
CA ILE A 39 -3.84 20.45 11.31
C ILE A 39 -5.30 20.89 11.18
N LEU A 40 -5.82 21.53 12.23
CA LEU A 40 -7.18 22.09 12.25
C LEU A 40 -7.12 23.61 12.10
N LEU A 41 -7.84 24.13 11.11
CA LEU A 41 -8.02 25.56 10.93
C LEU A 41 -9.23 26.10 11.70
N SER A 42 -9.26 27.41 11.92
CA SER A 42 -10.31 28.12 12.67
C SER A 42 -11.71 28.03 12.04
N ASP A 43 -11.79 27.71 10.75
CA ASP A 43 -13.04 27.49 10.01
C ASP A 43 -13.52 26.03 10.03
N GLY A 44 -12.79 25.14 10.71
CA GLY A 44 -13.08 23.71 10.78
C GLY A 44 -12.41 22.86 9.69
N THR A 45 -11.69 23.46 8.74
CA THR A 45 -10.95 22.72 7.73
C THR A 45 -9.85 21.89 8.37
N ARG A 46 -9.74 20.62 7.94
CA ARG A 46 -8.76 19.65 8.43
C ARG A 46 -7.77 19.28 7.33
N TYR A 47 -6.49 19.32 7.68
CA TYR A 47 -5.41 18.79 6.86
C TYR A 47 -4.65 17.71 7.62
N VAL A 48 -4.00 16.81 6.88
CA VAL A 48 -3.09 15.81 7.41
C VAL A 48 -1.69 16.14 6.92
N LEU A 49 -0.77 16.38 7.85
CA LEU A 49 0.64 16.58 7.59
C LEU A 49 1.38 15.26 7.83
N LYS A 50 2.06 14.77 6.81
CA LYS A 50 2.97 13.62 6.90
C LYS A 50 4.41 14.09 6.79
N VAL A 51 5.23 13.66 7.74
CA VAL A 51 6.68 13.88 7.77
C VAL A 51 7.35 12.51 7.86
N PRO A 52 8.25 12.15 6.92
CA PRO A 52 8.90 10.86 6.94
C PRO A 52 9.92 10.79 8.07
N PRO A 53 10.31 9.57 8.48
CA PRO A 53 11.37 9.42 9.46
C PRO A 53 12.68 10.00 8.92
N PRO A 54 13.60 10.45 9.80
CA PRO A 54 14.91 10.91 9.38
C PRO A 54 15.64 9.85 8.54
N PRO A 55 16.47 10.22 7.54
CA PRO A 55 17.20 9.27 6.69
C PRO A 55 18.13 8.29 7.43
N THR A 56 18.43 8.58 8.70
CA THR A 56 19.23 7.73 9.59
C THR A 56 18.45 6.57 10.17
N VAL A 57 17.12 6.58 10.10
CA VAL A 57 16.27 5.47 10.56
C VAL A 57 16.42 4.32 9.57
N PRO A 58 16.81 3.11 10.02
CA PRO A 58 16.88 1.94 9.15
C PRO A 58 15.51 1.63 8.55
N GLY A 59 15.50 1.27 7.27
CA GLY A 59 14.31 0.85 6.53
C GLY A 59 14.71 -0.01 5.35
N LEU A 60 13.72 -0.52 4.63
CA LEU A 60 13.94 -1.33 3.44
C LEU A 60 14.36 -0.46 2.25
N ARG A 61 15.04 -1.05 1.26
CA ARG A 61 15.58 -0.33 0.10
C ARG A 61 14.53 0.43 -0.69
N HIS A 62 13.32 -0.11 -0.77
CA HIS A 62 12.19 0.52 -1.47
C HIS A 62 11.53 1.65 -0.67
N GLU A 63 11.77 1.75 0.65
CA GLU A 63 11.20 2.74 1.55
C GLU A 63 11.96 4.08 1.48
N ARG A 64 12.12 4.61 0.26
CA ARG A 64 12.77 5.90 0.03
C ARG A 64 11.82 6.82 -0.71
N ARG A 65 11.74 8.07 -0.26
CA ARG A 65 10.90 9.13 -0.86
C ARG A 65 9.44 8.69 -1.02
N LEU A 66 8.91 7.96 -0.04
CA LEU A 66 7.55 7.39 -0.06
C LEU A 66 6.45 8.45 -0.27
N LEU A 67 6.67 9.67 0.23
CA LEU A 67 5.75 10.80 0.00
C LEU A 67 5.55 11.15 -1.49
N VAL A 68 6.53 10.84 -2.36
CA VAL A 68 6.39 11.00 -3.81
C VAL A 68 5.37 10.01 -4.38
N ALA A 69 5.39 8.76 -3.89
CA ALA A 69 4.42 7.75 -4.29
C ALA A 69 3.02 8.11 -3.78
N GLU A 70 2.90 8.56 -2.52
CA GLU A 70 1.60 8.97 -1.97
C GLU A 70 0.99 10.16 -2.70
N ALA A 71 1.78 11.19 -3.03
CA ALA A 71 1.31 12.30 -3.85
C ALA A 71 0.89 11.84 -5.26
N GLY A 72 1.62 10.87 -5.84
CA GLY A 72 1.27 10.23 -7.10
C GLY A 72 -0.07 9.48 -7.04
N PHE A 73 -0.30 8.74 -5.94
CA PHE A 73 -1.58 8.12 -5.65
C PHE A 73 -2.72 9.14 -5.55
N CYS A 74 -2.56 10.21 -4.76
CA CYS A 74 -3.57 11.26 -4.64
C CYS A 74 -3.97 11.86 -6.00
N ALA A 75 -2.99 12.14 -6.86
CA ALA A 75 -3.25 12.66 -8.21
C ALA A 75 -3.97 11.63 -9.10
N GLY A 76 -3.59 10.36 -8.99
CA GLY A 76 -4.26 9.26 -9.70
C GLY A 76 -5.71 9.07 -9.24
N ALA A 77 -5.96 9.06 -7.94
CA ALA A 77 -7.29 8.92 -7.35
C ALA A 77 -8.21 10.08 -7.75
N GLU A 78 -7.70 11.31 -7.81
CA GLU A 78 -8.45 12.47 -8.31
C GLU A 78 -8.88 12.27 -9.77
N ARG A 79 -7.96 11.79 -10.64
CA ARG A 79 -8.28 11.45 -12.04
C ARG A 79 -9.32 10.33 -12.16
N ALA A 80 -9.22 9.32 -11.29
CA ALA A 80 -10.16 8.20 -11.22
C ALA A 80 -11.51 8.56 -10.57
N ARG A 81 -11.64 9.76 -9.99
CA ARG A 81 -12.79 10.19 -9.18
C ARG A 81 -13.07 9.22 -8.03
N VAL A 82 -12.01 8.72 -7.42
CA VAL A 82 -12.06 7.84 -6.25
C VAL A 82 -11.85 8.70 -4.99
N PRO A 83 -12.69 8.57 -3.95
CA PRO A 83 -12.47 9.27 -2.69
C PRO A 83 -11.11 8.92 -2.10
N ALA A 84 -10.24 9.92 -1.98
CA ALA A 84 -8.91 9.82 -1.40
C ALA A 84 -8.44 11.23 -0.97
N PRO A 85 -7.36 11.35 -0.17
CA PRO A 85 -6.77 12.64 0.13
C PRO A 85 -6.30 13.32 -1.15
N ARG A 86 -6.39 14.65 -1.19
CA ARG A 86 -5.72 15.47 -2.21
C ARG A 86 -4.37 15.93 -1.67
N ALA A 87 -3.32 15.82 -2.48
CA ALA A 87 -2.04 16.43 -2.19
C ALA A 87 -2.14 17.96 -2.37
N VAL A 88 -2.11 18.69 -1.26
CA VAL A 88 -2.15 20.16 -1.24
C VAL A 88 -0.77 20.71 -1.56
N PHE A 89 0.26 20.13 -0.95
CA PHE A 89 1.65 20.53 -1.16
C PHE A 89 2.60 19.40 -0.83
N LEU A 90 3.59 19.18 -1.69
CA LEU A 90 4.66 18.20 -1.49
C LEU A 90 6.00 18.95 -1.51
N ALA A 91 6.83 18.72 -0.49
CA ALA A 91 8.20 19.21 -0.41
C ALA A 91 9.15 18.01 -0.23
N PRO A 92 9.48 17.26 -1.29
CA PRO A 92 10.18 15.99 -1.15
C PRO A 92 11.70 16.16 -1.02
N ASP A 93 12.22 17.33 -1.39
CA ASP A 93 13.65 17.68 -1.40
C ASP A 93 14.00 18.74 -0.34
N ASP A 94 13.04 19.06 0.55
CA ASP A 94 13.29 19.90 1.72
C ASP A 94 14.20 19.16 2.72
N PRO A 95 15.05 19.85 3.49
CA PRO A 95 15.80 19.23 4.58
C PRO A 95 14.94 18.44 5.58
N GLU A 96 13.69 18.86 5.78
CA GLU A 96 12.64 18.13 6.50
C GLU A 96 11.50 17.83 5.52
N PRO A 97 11.56 16.74 4.73
CA PRO A 97 10.55 16.48 3.71
C PRO A 97 9.15 16.38 4.30
N TYR A 98 8.13 16.83 3.57
CA TYR A 98 6.74 16.70 4.04
C TYR A 98 5.72 16.67 2.92
N LEU A 99 4.55 16.13 3.24
CA LEU A 99 3.37 16.09 2.39
C LEU A 99 2.16 16.60 3.18
N LEU A 100 1.51 17.66 2.67
CA LEU A 100 0.27 18.18 3.22
C LEU A 100 -0.91 17.65 2.38
N LEU A 101 -1.85 17.00 3.05
CA LEU A 101 -3.01 16.35 2.46
C LEU A 101 -4.31 16.95 3.00
N THR A 102 -5.39 16.91 2.22
CA THR A 102 -6.74 17.13 2.77
C THR A 102 -7.18 15.94 3.64
N ALA A 103 -7.92 16.18 4.71
CA ALA A 103 -8.56 15.09 5.45
C ALA A 103 -9.72 14.47 4.66
N CYS A 104 -9.89 13.15 4.76
CA CYS A 104 -11.05 12.43 4.26
C CYS A 104 -12.11 12.26 5.36
N PRO A 105 -13.41 12.19 5.02
CA PRO A 105 -14.46 11.86 5.97
C PRO A 105 -14.41 10.39 6.41
N GLY A 106 -15.03 10.10 7.56
CA GLY A 106 -15.09 8.75 8.12
C GLY A 106 -13.94 8.40 9.05
N VAL A 107 -13.96 7.15 9.51
CA VAL A 107 -12.93 6.54 10.38
C VAL A 107 -12.48 5.21 9.79
N PRO A 108 -11.28 4.70 10.13
CA PRO A 108 -10.80 3.41 9.62
C PRO A 108 -11.81 2.28 9.79
N TRP A 109 -11.89 1.36 8.84
CA TRP A 109 -12.87 0.27 8.84
C TRP A 109 -12.90 -0.54 10.15
N PRO A 110 -11.77 -0.89 10.81
CA PRO A 110 -11.79 -1.61 12.09
C PRO A 110 -12.48 -0.81 13.21
N GLU A 111 -12.33 0.51 13.22
CA GLU A 111 -12.99 1.41 14.18
C GLU A 111 -14.47 1.60 13.82
N ALA A 112 -14.77 1.76 12.52
CA ALA A 112 -16.13 1.93 12.03
C ALA A 112 -17.02 0.70 12.25
N ALA A 113 -16.40 -0.48 12.38
CA ALA A 113 -17.01 -1.79 12.65
C ALA A 113 -18.36 -1.98 11.92
N PRO A 114 -18.38 -1.93 10.57
CA PRO A 114 -19.62 -2.01 9.81
C PRO A 114 -20.35 -3.34 10.05
N ALA A 115 -21.67 -3.24 10.19
CA ALA A 115 -22.55 -4.40 10.36
C ALA A 115 -22.53 -5.28 9.10
N ASP A 116 -22.87 -6.56 9.23
CA ASP A 116 -22.77 -7.52 8.12
C ASP A 116 -23.58 -7.10 6.89
N GLU A 117 -24.72 -6.44 7.10
CA GLU A 117 -25.56 -5.89 6.03
C GLU A 117 -24.88 -4.73 5.27
N GLU A 118 -24.06 -3.93 5.95
CA GLU A 118 -23.29 -2.82 5.35
C GLU A 118 -22.03 -3.34 4.64
N ARG A 119 -21.40 -4.39 5.17
CA ARG A 119 -20.11 -4.91 4.69
C ARG A 119 -20.16 -5.30 3.22
N GLY A 120 -21.20 -6.00 2.78
CA GLY A 120 -21.35 -6.40 1.38
C GLY A 120 -21.42 -5.21 0.43
N ALA A 121 -22.19 -4.17 0.79
CA ALA A 121 -22.31 -2.96 -0.01
C ALA A 121 -20.99 -2.17 -0.07
N LEU A 122 -20.31 -2.02 1.07
CA LEU A 122 -19.02 -1.34 1.16
C LEU A 122 -17.91 -2.09 0.42
N ARG A 123 -17.87 -3.42 0.47
CA ARG A 123 -16.91 -4.23 -0.31
C ARG A 123 -17.15 -4.12 -1.81
N ARG A 124 -18.41 -4.13 -2.25
CA ARG A 124 -18.76 -3.87 -3.66
C ARG A 124 -18.36 -2.45 -4.08
N GLU A 125 -18.58 -1.45 -3.23
CA GLU A 125 -18.11 -0.08 -3.49
C GLU A 125 -16.59 -0.01 -3.62
N LEU A 126 -15.86 -0.65 -2.71
CA LEU A 126 -14.39 -0.74 -2.76
C LEU A 126 -13.91 -1.39 -4.06
N GLY A 127 -14.55 -2.50 -4.49
CA GLY A 127 -14.24 -3.16 -5.76
C GLY A 127 -14.35 -2.20 -6.95
N ARG A 128 -15.45 -1.44 -7.05
CA ARG A 128 -15.61 -0.41 -8.09
C ARG A 128 -14.51 0.65 -8.03
N GLN A 129 -14.19 1.14 -6.83
CA GLN A 129 -13.17 2.18 -6.66
C GLN A 129 -11.79 1.69 -7.08
N VAL A 130 -11.39 0.47 -6.68
CA VAL A 130 -10.11 -0.12 -7.08
C VAL A 130 -10.04 -0.34 -8.60
N ALA A 131 -11.13 -0.80 -9.23
CA ALA A 131 -11.17 -0.91 -10.69
C ALA A 131 -10.98 0.45 -11.40
N ARG A 132 -11.59 1.52 -10.90
CA ARG A 132 -11.38 2.87 -11.44
C ARG A 132 -9.96 3.38 -11.24
N LEU A 133 -9.32 3.07 -10.11
CA LEU A 133 -7.88 3.37 -9.93
C LEU A 133 -7.06 2.67 -11.02
N HIS A 134 -7.35 1.41 -11.31
CA HIS A 134 -6.66 0.63 -12.35
C HIS A 134 -6.92 1.12 -13.79
N GLN A 135 -7.87 2.01 -14.03
CA GLN A 135 -8.04 2.68 -15.32
C GLN A 135 -7.05 3.85 -15.50
N VAL A 136 -6.41 4.31 -14.43
CA VAL A 136 -5.34 5.32 -14.51
C VAL A 136 -4.04 4.62 -14.89
N THR A 137 -3.53 4.92 -16.08
CA THR A 137 -2.31 4.32 -16.62
C THR A 137 -1.08 5.19 -16.43
N GLY A 138 0.06 4.53 -16.23
CA GLY A 138 1.40 5.12 -16.21
C GLY A 138 2.08 5.03 -17.57
N THR A 139 3.29 5.57 -17.67
CA THR A 139 4.13 5.47 -18.88
C THR A 139 5.16 4.34 -18.83
N ALA A 140 5.44 3.82 -17.64
CA ALA A 140 6.44 2.80 -17.36
C ALA A 140 6.13 2.15 -15.99
N PHE A 141 6.83 1.07 -15.64
CA PHE A 141 6.55 0.22 -14.49
C PHE A 141 7.48 0.48 -13.30
N GLY A 142 6.99 0.27 -12.07
CA GLY A 142 7.75 0.31 -10.82
C GLY A 142 7.41 1.48 -9.90
N TYR A 143 8.24 1.68 -8.88
CA TYR A 143 8.04 2.71 -7.85
C TYR A 143 8.33 4.12 -8.39
N PRO A 144 7.36 5.05 -8.41
CA PRO A 144 7.59 6.43 -8.87
C PRO A 144 8.52 7.23 -7.94
N SER A 145 8.78 6.74 -6.72
CA SER A 145 9.75 7.34 -5.80
C SER A 145 11.19 7.31 -6.33
N GLY A 146 11.48 6.42 -7.29
CA GLY A 146 12.82 6.18 -7.82
C GLY A 146 13.72 5.38 -6.86
N ALA A 147 13.17 4.81 -5.78
CA ALA A 147 13.93 4.12 -4.74
C ALA A 147 14.80 2.96 -5.28
N LEU A 148 14.31 2.29 -6.34
CA LEU A 148 14.98 1.16 -6.98
C LEU A 148 15.54 1.50 -8.37
N GLY A 149 15.71 2.79 -8.67
CA GLY A 149 16.14 3.27 -9.99
C GLY A 149 14.98 3.81 -10.83
N PRO A 150 15.21 4.09 -12.13
CA PRO A 150 14.18 4.58 -13.03
C PRO A 150 13.08 3.54 -13.27
N LEU A 151 11.89 4.00 -13.65
CA LEU A 151 10.81 3.11 -14.07
C LEU A 151 11.25 2.23 -15.25
N ALA A 152 10.83 0.96 -15.24
CA ALA A 152 11.20 -0.02 -16.25
C ALA A 152 10.20 -0.04 -17.42
N PRO A 153 10.63 -0.42 -18.63
CA PRO A 153 9.75 -0.50 -19.79
C PRO A 153 8.76 -1.68 -19.73
N ASP A 154 9.02 -2.69 -18.90
CA ASP A 154 8.19 -3.88 -18.75
C ASP A 154 8.03 -4.30 -17.28
N TRP A 155 6.93 -4.99 -17.00
CA TRP A 155 6.56 -5.37 -15.64
C TRP A 155 7.51 -6.41 -15.04
N ARG A 156 7.98 -7.38 -15.83
CA ARG A 156 8.90 -8.41 -15.34
C ARG A 156 10.18 -7.78 -14.80
N THR A 157 10.77 -6.84 -15.54
CA THR A 157 11.98 -6.10 -15.11
C THR A 157 11.71 -5.32 -13.83
N ALA A 158 10.62 -4.55 -13.78
CA ALA A 158 10.27 -3.77 -12.59
C ALA A 158 10.08 -4.67 -11.35
N PHE A 159 9.24 -5.70 -11.45
CA PHE A 159 8.91 -6.55 -10.32
C PHE A 159 10.09 -7.47 -9.91
N THR A 160 10.96 -7.84 -10.83
CA THR A 160 12.23 -8.51 -10.49
C THR A 160 13.12 -7.59 -9.65
N ALA A 161 13.26 -6.31 -10.02
CA ALA A 161 14.03 -5.35 -9.22
C ALA A 161 13.41 -5.14 -7.82
N MET A 162 12.07 -5.12 -7.73
CA MET A 162 11.34 -5.03 -6.46
C MET A 162 11.59 -6.24 -5.56
N THR A 163 11.48 -7.45 -6.11
CA THR A 163 11.69 -8.68 -5.34
C THR A 163 13.17 -8.88 -4.97
N ASP A 164 14.10 -8.58 -5.88
CA ASP A 164 15.54 -8.60 -5.58
C ASP A 164 15.91 -7.64 -4.44
N ALA A 165 15.27 -6.47 -4.37
CA ALA A 165 15.48 -5.51 -3.30
C ALA A 165 15.06 -6.07 -1.92
N VAL A 166 13.85 -6.61 -1.79
CA VAL A 166 13.40 -7.19 -0.50
C VAL A 166 14.18 -8.46 -0.14
N LEU A 167 14.59 -9.27 -1.12
CA LEU A 167 15.42 -10.45 -0.89
C LEU A 167 16.85 -10.07 -0.46
N ALA A 168 17.40 -8.97 -1.00
CA ALA A 168 18.66 -8.41 -0.52
C ALA A 168 18.52 -7.90 0.94
N ASP A 169 17.44 -7.19 1.25
CA ASP A 169 17.16 -6.73 2.62
C ASP A 169 16.98 -7.91 3.59
N ALA A 170 16.34 -9.00 3.16
CA ALA A 170 16.24 -10.22 3.95
C ALA A 170 17.60 -10.88 4.20
N ARG A 171 18.53 -10.85 3.24
CA ARG A 171 19.91 -11.34 3.45
C ARG A 171 20.69 -10.45 4.43
N ASP A 172 20.52 -9.14 4.33
CA ASP A 172 21.23 -8.15 5.14
C ASP A 172 20.73 -8.14 6.59
N HIS A 173 19.41 -8.09 6.78
CA HIS A 173 18.77 -8.02 8.09
C HIS A 173 18.57 -9.37 8.77
N ARG A 174 18.59 -10.47 8.00
CA ARG A 174 18.41 -11.84 8.49
C ARG A 174 17.16 -12.01 9.39
N PRO A 175 15.96 -11.61 8.91
CA PRO A 175 14.72 -11.88 9.64
C PRO A 175 14.50 -13.39 9.74
N TRP A 176 13.58 -13.79 10.61
CA TRP A 176 13.05 -15.15 10.52
C TRP A 176 12.18 -15.27 9.26
N LEU A 177 12.37 -16.34 8.50
CA LEU A 177 11.57 -16.71 7.35
C LEU A 177 11.20 -18.20 7.45
N PRO A 178 10.04 -18.62 6.93
CA PRO A 178 9.64 -20.03 6.92
C PRO A 178 10.50 -20.89 5.97
N ARG A 179 11.18 -20.27 5.00
CA ARG A 179 12.14 -20.92 4.09
C ARG A 179 13.42 -20.11 3.94
N PRO A 180 14.54 -20.74 3.54
CA PRO A 180 15.74 -20.01 3.14
C PRO A 180 15.42 -18.97 2.05
N VAL A 181 16.00 -17.77 2.18
CA VAL A 181 15.79 -16.66 1.24
C VAL A 181 16.11 -17.03 -0.21
N ASP A 182 17.09 -17.91 -0.43
CA ASP A 182 17.51 -18.34 -1.76
C ASP A 182 16.51 -19.31 -2.43
N GLU A 183 15.72 -20.06 -1.65
CA GLU A 183 14.62 -20.87 -2.17
C GLU A 183 13.47 -19.98 -2.65
N ALA A 184 13.07 -18.99 -1.85
CA ALA A 184 12.09 -17.98 -2.27
C ALA A 184 12.56 -17.27 -3.54
N ALA A 185 13.84 -16.85 -3.60
CA ALA A 185 14.42 -16.23 -4.78
C ALA A 185 14.38 -17.14 -6.03
N ALA A 186 14.57 -18.45 -5.86
CA ALA A 186 14.46 -19.40 -6.96
C ALA A 186 13.03 -19.52 -7.49
N LEU A 187 12.04 -19.50 -6.60
CA LEU A 187 10.61 -19.53 -6.96
C LEU A 187 10.19 -18.26 -7.71
N PHE A 188 10.59 -17.08 -7.25
CA PHE A 188 10.36 -15.83 -7.99
C PHE A 188 10.95 -15.89 -9.40
N ARG A 189 12.20 -16.35 -9.55
CA ARG A 189 12.83 -16.50 -10.88
C ARG A 189 12.10 -17.50 -11.77
N ALA A 190 11.65 -18.63 -11.22
CA ALA A 190 10.91 -19.65 -11.97
C ALA A 190 9.56 -19.14 -12.46
N ALA A 191 8.87 -18.33 -11.66
CA ALA A 191 7.56 -17.78 -11.97
C ALA A 191 7.59 -16.46 -12.77
N ALA A 192 8.76 -15.80 -12.86
CA ALA A 192 8.93 -14.53 -13.56
C ALA A 192 8.31 -14.47 -14.97
N PRO A 193 8.28 -15.55 -15.78
CA PRO A 193 7.59 -15.53 -17.07
C PRO A 193 6.11 -15.18 -17.05
N ALA A 194 5.40 -15.43 -15.94
CA ALA A 194 4.00 -15.04 -15.83
C ALA A 194 3.79 -13.52 -15.87
N LEU A 195 4.82 -12.73 -15.54
CA LEU A 195 4.76 -11.27 -15.47
C LEU A 195 4.69 -10.59 -16.84
N ASP A 196 5.13 -11.27 -17.91
CA ASP A 196 5.10 -10.73 -19.29
C ASP A 196 3.68 -10.49 -19.81
N ALA A 197 2.67 -11.12 -19.21
CA ALA A 197 1.27 -10.89 -19.55
C ALA A 197 0.82 -9.44 -19.24
N VAL A 198 1.55 -8.73 -18.38
CA VAL A 198 1.21 -7.37 -17.94
C VAL A 198 1.92 -6.37 -18.85
N THR A 199 1.14 -5.73 -19.72
CA THR A 199 1.66 -4.83 -20.77
C THR A 199 1.29 -3.36 -20.53
N VAL A 200 0.36 -3.09 -19.62
CA VAL A 200 -0.09 -1.73 -19.29
C VAL A 200 0.16 -1.47 -17.81
N PRO A 201 1.01 -0.50 -17.44
CA PRO A 201 1.18 -0.11 -16.06
C PRO A 201 -0.05 0.67 -15.58
N VAL A 202 -0.66 0.22 -14.49
CA VAL A 202 -1.79 0.91 -13.85
C VAL A 202 -1.41 1.40 -12.46
N LEU A 203 -2.21 2.34 -11.93
CA LEU A 203 -2.05 2.87 -10.58
C LEU A 203 -2.43 1.80 -9.53
N VAL A 204 -1.44 1.16 -8.91
CA VAL A 204 -1.65 0.16 -7.85
C VAL A 204 -1.36 0.81 -6.50
N HIS A 205 -2.27 0.72 -5.53
CA HIS A 205 -2.09 1.27 -4.19
C HIS A 205 -1.14 0.43 -3.32
N PHE A 206 -1.30 -0.89 -3.37
CA PHE A 206 -0.53 -1.92 -2.67
C PHE A 206 -0.51 -1.82 -1.13
N ASP A 207 -1.50 -1.16 -0.53
CA ASP A 207 -1.64 -1.06 0.94
C ASP A 207 -3.09 -0.85 1.41
N LEU A 208 -4.07 -1.37 0.66
CA LEU A 208 -5.50 -1.25 0.97
C LEU A 208 -6.01 -2.27 2.00
N TRP A 209 -5.29 -2.45 3.11
CA TRP A 209 -5.79 -3.21 4.25
C TRP A 209 -6.89 -2.40 4.98
N PRO A 210 -7.75 -3.01 5.81
CA PRO A 210 -8.90 -2.32 6.42
C PRO A 210 -8.58 -1.01 7.14
N GLY A 211 -7.38 -0.86 7.73
CA GLY A 211 -6.97 0.38 8.40
C GLY A 211 -6.84 1.59 7.46
N ASN A 212 -6.59 1.36 6.18
CA ASN A 212 -6.42 2.39 5.16
C ASN A 212 -7.70 2.68 4.37
N ILE A 213 -8.82 2.09 4.78
CA ILE A 213 -10.14 2.28 4.17
C ILE A 213 -11.02 2.99 5.18
N LEU A 214 -11.33 4.26 4.92
CA LEU A 214 -12.22 5.03 5.79
C LEU A 214 -13.68 4.76 5.45
N VAL A 215 -14.50 4.52 6.46
CA VAL A 215 -15.95 4.36 6.34
C VAL A 215 -16.63 5.61 6.88
N ASP A 216 -17.42 6.27 6.04
CA ASP A 216 -18.19 7.46 6.40
C ASP A 216 -19.68 7.13 6.52
N ARG A 217 -20.33 7.69 7.54
CA ARG A 217 -21.77 7.56 7.81
C ARG A 217 -22.41 8.95 7.83
N PRO A 218 -22.82 9.49 6.68
CA PRO A 218 -23.43 10.80 6.62
C PRO A 218 -24.81 10.76 7.30
N ALA A 219 -25.21 11.88 7.90
CA ALA A 219 -26.52 11.99 8.54
C ALA A 219 -27.64 11.70 7.51
N GLY A 220 -28.44 10.66 7.75
CA GLY A 220 -29.57 10.29 6.91
C GLY A 220 -29.23 9.53 5.62
N GLY A 221 -27.99 9.05 5.45
CA GLY A 221 -27.58 8.23 4.31
C GLY A 221 -26.96 6.88 4.73
N PRO A 222 -26.80 5.94 3.79
CA PRO A 222 -26.10 4.69 4.07
C PRO A 222 -24.61 4.94 4.30
N ALA A 223 -23.94 3.99 4.96
CA ALA A 223 -22.48 3.96 5.03
C ALA A 223 -21.88 3.93 3.62
N ARG A 224 -20.77 4.63 3.42
CA ARG A 224 -19.99 4.62 2.18
C ARG A 224 -18.49 4.65 2.47
N ILE A 225 -17.67 4.37 1.46
CA ILE A 225 -16.24 4.61 1.56
C ILE A 225 -15.98 6.12 1.59
N GLY A 226 -15.44 6.62 2.70
CA GLY A 226 -15.09 8.01 2.92
C GLY A 226 -13.77 8.41 2.26
N GLY A 227 -12.84 7.46 2.14
CA GLY A 227 -11.57 7.66 1.45
C GLY A 227 -10.66 6.45 1.52
N LEU A 228 -9.88 6.24 0.47
CA LEU A 228 -8.72 5.35 0.45
C LEU A 228 -7.48 6.20 0.77
N ILE A 229 -6.77 5.86 1.84
CA ILE A 229 -5.66 6.66 2.36
C ILE A 229 -4.35 5.87 2.35
N ASP A 230 -3.24 6.58 2.51
CA ASP A 230 -1.91 5.98 2.68
C ASP A 230 -1.37 5.23 1.43
N GLY A 231 -1.41 5.90 0.29
CA GLY A 231 -0.86 5.40 -0.97
C GLY A 231 0.67 5.41 -1.04
N GLU A 232 1.38 5.25 0.08
CA GLU A 232 2.84 5.37 0.12
C GLU A 232 3.57 4.20 -0.55
N ARG A 233 2.93 3.02 -0.60
CA ARG A 233 3.41 1.83 -1.31
C ARG A 233 3.01 1.79 -2.79
N MET A 234 2.38 2.86 -3.29
CA MET A 234 1.89 2.90 -4.66
C MET A 234 3.01 2.68 -5.67
N PHE A 235 2.69 1.92 -6.72
CA PHE A 235 3.55 1.75 -7.89
C PHE A 235 2.74 1.66 -9.18
N TRP A 236 3.44 1.80 -10.31
CA TRP A 236 2.89 1.55 -11.64
C TRP A 236 3.10 0.06 -11.99
N GLY A 237 2.03 -0.73 -12.05
CA GLY A 237 2.18 -2.19 -12.08
C GLY A 237 0.98 -2.97 -12.61
N ASP A 238 0.91 -4.23 -12.20
CA ASP A 238 -0.21 -5.13 -12.49
C ASP A 238 -1.41 -4.83 -11.56
N PRO A 239 -2.63 -4.62 -12.09
CA PRO A 239 -3.83 -4.45 -11.26
C PRO A 239 -4.06 -5.59 -10.25
N VAL A 240 -3.64 -6.82 -10.55
CA VAL A 240 -3.83 -7.97 -9.65
C VAL A 240 -3.04 -7.82 -8.34
N ALA A 241 -1.97 -7.01 -8.33
CA ALA A 241 -1.20 -6.79 -7.10
C ALA A 241 -2.00 -6.09 -6.00
N ASP A 242 -2.97 -5.25 -6.37
CA ASP A 242 -3.80 -4.54 -5.41
C ASP A 242 -4.78 -5.46 -4.67
N PHE A 243 -4.97 -6.71 -5.11
CA PHE A 243 -5.90 -7.64 -4.49
C PHE A 243 -5.32 -8.30 -3.22
N VAL A 244 -4.02 -8.14 -2.98
CA VAL A 244 -3.34 -8.71 -1.81
C VAL A 244 -3.80 -8.03 -0.52
N SER A 245 -3.80 -6.70 -0.48
CA SER A 245 -4.05 -5.95 0.77
C SER A 245 -5.54 -5.90 1.20
N PRO A 246 -6.54 -5.77 0.29
CA PRO A 246 -7.95 -5.85 0.64
C PRO A 246 -8.38 -7.20 1.20
N ALA A 247 -7.59 -8.25 0.98
CA ALA A 247 -7.74 -9.58 1.56
C ALA A 247 -6.43 -10.00 2.25
N LEU A 248 -5.82 -9.09 3.03
CA LEU A 248 -4.54 -9.32 3.70
C LEU A 248 -4.57 -10.63 4.51
N LEU A 249 -3.66 -11.55 4.18
CA LEU A 249 -3.55 -12.90 4.76
C LEU A 249 -4.80 -13.80 4.55
N ASP A 250 -5.69 -13.46 3.61
CA ASP A 250 -6.83 -14.26 3.19
C ASP A 250 -6.93 -14.29 1.64
N ASP A 251 -8.02 -14.87 1.15
CA ASP A 251 -8.25 -15.08 -0.26
C ASP A 251 -9.29 -14.15 -0.86
N ILE A 252 -8.85 -13.18 -1.66
CA ILE A 252 -9.73 -12.26 -2.38
C ILE A 252 -10.77 -12.98 -3.24
N ARG A 253 -10.47 -14.22 -3.67
CA ARG A 253 -11.39 -15.07 -4.44
C ARG A 253 -12.65 -15.46 -3.67
N ARG A 254 -12.66 -15.31 -2.35
CA ARG A 254 -13.81 -15.55 -1.46
C ARG A 254 -14.68 -14.30 -1.27
N ASP A 255 -14.25 -13.16 -1.78
CA ASP A 255 -14.96 -11.89 -1.65
C ASP A 255 -15.80 -11.58 -2.90
N ASP A 256 -16.93 -12.27 -3.00
CA ASP A 256 -17.87 -12.11 -4.11
C ASP A 256 -18.35 -10.65 -4.27
N ALA A 257 -18.51 -9.92 -3.16
CA ALA A 257 -18.98 -8.55 -3.19
C ALA A 257 -17.94 -7.62 -3.82
N PHE A 258 -16.67 -7.71 -3.39
CA PHE A 258 -15.57 -6.96 -3.98
C PHE A 258 -15.39 -7.29 -5.46
N LEU A 259 -15.32 -8.58 -5.83
CA LEU A 259 -15.12 -9.00 -7.21
C LEU A 259 -16.28 -8.58 -8.12
N ALA A 260 -17.52 -8.65 -7.62
CA ALA A 260 -18.67 -8.17 -8.38
C ALA A 260 -18.62 -6.65 -8.60
N GLY A 261 -18.17 -5.87 -7.60
CA GLY A 261 -17.96 -4.44 -7.76
C GLY A 261 -16.83 -4.10 -8.72
N TYR A 262 -15.73 -4.86 -8.68
CA TYR A 262 -14.60 -4.69 -9.58
C TYR A 262 -15.00 -4.97 -11.04
N ALA A 263 -15.86 -5.98 -11.26
CA ALA A 263 -16.39 -6.32 -12.59
C ALA A 263 -17.40 -5.31 -13.15
N GLU A 264 -18.05 -4.49 -12.31
CA GLU A 264 -18.94 -3.41 -12.77
C GLU A 264 -18.20 -2.31 -13.54
N GLU A 265 -16.88 -2.21 -13.39
CA GLU A 265 -16.02 -1.19 -13.98
C GLU A 265 -15.02 -1.81 -14.99
N ASP A 266 -15.47 -2.86 -15.69
CA ASP A 266 -14.75 -3.61 -16.74
C ASP A 266 -13.52 -4.41 -16.25
N GLY A 267 -13.40 -4.65 -14.94
CA GLY A 267 -12.41 -5.56 -14.39
C GLY A 267 -12.78 -7.05 -14.55
N PRO A 268 -11.82 -7.99 -14.53
CA PRO A 268 -12.14 -9.42 -14.48
C PRO A 268 -12.95 -9.79 -13.22
N ALA A 269 -14.07 -10.50 -13.43
CA ALA A 269 -14.85 -11.11 -12.35
C ALA A 269 -14.18 -12.36 -11.76
N VAL A 270 -13.30 -13.02 -12.53
CA VAL A 270 -12.59 -14.25 -12.15
C VAL A 270 -11.14 -14.17 -12.59
N LEU A 271 -10.22 -14.56 -11.71
CA LEU A 271 -8.81 -14.66 -12.01
C LEU A 271 -8.51 -15.98 -12.72
N ASP A 272 -7.90 -15.91 -13.90
CA ASP A 272 -7.36 -17.07 -14.61
C ASP A 272 -6.10 -17.63 -13.93
N GLU A 273 -5.57 -18.74 -14.45
CA GLU A 273 -4.39 -19.40 -13.86
C GLU A 273 -3.15 -18.50 -13.85
N ALA A 274 -2.95 -17.72 -14.91
CA ALA A 274 -1.82 -16.80 -14.99
C ALA A 274 -1.94 -15.66 -13.96
N ALA A 275 -3.14 -15.12 -13.77
CA ALA A 275 -3.43 -14.10 -12.76
C ALA A 275 -3.32 -14.66 -11.34
N ARG A 276 -3.70 -15.92 -11.11
CA ARG A 276 -3.48 -16.61 -9.82
C ARG A 276 -2.00 -16.74 -9.48
N LEU A 277 -1.17 -17.16 -10.42
CA LEU A 277 0.28 -17.23 -10.21
C LEU A 277 0.88 -15.84 -9.91
N ARG A 278 0.44 -14.80 -10.64
CA ARG A 278 0.87 -13.42 -10.34
C ARG A 278 0.40 -12.96 -8.96
N LEU A 279 -0.84 -13.24 -8.57
CA LEU A 279 -1.35 -12.94 -7.23
C LEU A 279 -0.50 -13.62 -6.14
N ALA A 280 -0.13 -14.89 -6.33
CA ALA A 280 0.76 -15.60 -5.41
C ALA A 280 2.14 -14.92 -5.31
N LEU A 281 2.72 -14.47 -6.43
CA LEU A 281 3.97 -13.69 -6.40
C LEU A 281 3.82 -12.40 -5.59
N TYR A 282 2.70 -11.68 -5.75
CA TYR A 282 2.47 -10.43 -5.02
C TYR A 282 2.22 -10.65 -3.52
N ARG A 283 1.53 -11.74 -3.16
CA ARG A 283 1.39 -12.20 -1.76
C ARG A 283 2.75 -12.49 -1.14
N ALA A 284 3.56 -13.33 -1.79
CA ALA A 284 4.89 -13.67 -1.30
C ALA A 284 5.78 -12.42 -1.17
N TYR A 285 5.65 -11.46 -2.09
CA TYR A 285 6.36 -10.18 -2.01
C TYR A 285 5.95 -9.37 -0.77
N LEU A 286 4.64 -9.21 -0.52
CA LEU A 286 4.16 -8.49 0.66
C LEU A 286 4.55 -9.21 1.96
N ASP A 287 4.42 -10.52 2.02
CA ASP A 287 4.80 -11.31 3.20
C ASP A 287 6.30 -11.19 3.51
N LEU A 288 7.15 -11.22 2.48
CA LEU A 288 8.58 -10.98 2.62
C LEU A 288 8.86 -9.58 3.16
N ILE A 289 8.14 -8.56 2.68
CA ILE A 289 8.23 -7.21 3.24
C ILE A 289 7.86 -7.23 4.71
N MET A 290 6.69 -7.75 5.07
CA MET A 290 6.16 -7.77 6.44
C MET A 290 7.08 -8.49 7.42
N LEU A 291 7.70 -9.61 7.01
CA LEU A 291 8.66 -10.34 7.85
C LEU A 291 9.99 -9.58 7.95
N THR A 292 10.48 -9.04 6.83
CA THR A 292 11.79 -8.38 6.77
C THR A 292 11.80 -7.06 7.51
N GLU A 293 10.74 -6.25 7.40
CA GLU A 293 10.65 -4.92 8.01
C GLU A 293 10.65 -4.96 9.55
N THR A 294 10.31 -6.10 10.17
CA THR A 294 10.34 -6.26 11.64
C THR A 294 11.70 -5.96 12.26
N VAL A 295 12.79 -6.25 11.53
CA VAL A 295 14.17 -6.10 12.01
C VAL A 295 14.62 -4.63 11.99
N PRO A 296 14.63 -3.91 10.84
CA PRO A 296 15.04 -2.51 10.81
C PRO A 296 14.10 -1.60 11.60
N ARG A 297 12.81 -1.95 11.73
CA ARG A 297 11.86 -1.19 12.58
C ARG A 297 11.96 -1.49 14.07
N ALA A 298 12.73 -2.50 14.47
CA ALA A 298 12.94 -2.88 15.86
C ALA A 298 11.63 -3.03 16.67
N VAL A 299 10.62 -3.70 16.09
CA VAL A 299 9.24 -3.79 16.62
C VAL A 299 9.12 -4.49 17.99
N GLY A 300 10.22 -5.02 18.54
CA GLY A 300 10.24 -5.77 19.78
C GLY A 300 9.90 -7.25 19.59
N ALA A 301 10.26 -8.07 20.59
CA ALA A 301 10.20 -9.53 20.46
C ALA A 301 8.76 -10.08 20.37
N GLU A 302 7.80 -9.43 21.03
CA GLU A 302 6.40 -9.85 21.03
C GLU A 302 5.73 -9.62 19.68
N ASP A 303 5.84 -8.39 19.14
CA ASP A 303 5.31 -8.10 17.81
C ASP A 303 6.03 -8.89 16.72
N ALA A 304 7.35 -9.05 16.82
CA ALA A 304 8.09 -9.90 15.89
C ALA A 304 7.58 -11.35 15.93
N ARG A 305 7.25 -11.90 17.10
CA ARG A 305 6.66 -13.24 17.23
C ARG A 305 5.26 -13.28 16.59
N ARG A 306 4.41 -12.29 16.86
CA ARG A 306 3.06 -12.20 16.30
C ARG A 306 3.07 -12.14 14.77
N VAL A 307 3.96 -11.33 14.19
CA VAL A 307 4.13 -11.26 12.73
C VAL A 307 4.57 -12.60 12.16
N ARG A 308 5.51 -13.31 12.80
CA ARG A 308 5.93 -14.65 12.34
C ARG A 308 4.78 -15.67 12.37
N GLU A 309 4.00 -15.67 13.44
CA GLU A 309 2.88 -16.61 13.62
C GLU A 309 1.74 -16.35 12.61
N TRP A 310 1.53 -15.10 12.20
CA TRP A 310 0.46 -14.75 11.25
C TRP A 310 0.91 -14.81 9.78
N VAL A 311 2.10 -14.27 9.47
CA VAL A 311 2.60 -14.14 8.09
C VAL A 311 3.38 -15.38 7.65
N GLY A 312 4.08 -16.05 8.57
CA GLY A 312 4.90 -17.23 8.26
C GLY A 312 4.15 -18.35 7.55
N PRO A 313 3.02 -18.84 8.10
CA PRO A 313 2.22 -19.87 7.44
C PRO A 313 1.64 -19.43 6.09
N HIS A 314 1.28 -18.15 5.96
CA HIS A 314 0.76 -17.60 4.70
C HIS A 314 1.85 -17.55 3.61
N LEU A 315 3.06 -17.12 3.96
CA LEU A 315 4.21 -17.14 3.04
C LEU A 315 4.57 -18.57 2.64
N GLU A 316 4.59 -19.50 3.59
CA GLU A 316 4.88 -20.91 3.30
C GLU A 316 3.89 -21.51 2.29
N ALA A 317 2.58 -21.36 2.54
CA ALA A 317 1.54 -21.82 1.64
C ALA A 317 1.61 -21.14 0.25
N THR A 318 1.92 -19.84 0.23
CA THR A 318 2.06 -19.08 -1.03
C THR A 318 3.27 -19.57 -1.85
N LEU A 319 4.40 -19.88 -1.19
CA LEU A 319 5.58 -20.42 -1.87
C LEU A 319 5.31 -21.84 -2.41
N ASP A 320 4.50 -22.65 -1.73
CA ASP A 320 4.05 -23.94 -2.26
C ASP A 320 3.15 -23.79 -3.47
N GLU A 321 2.18 -22.87 -3.45
CA GLU A 321 1.34 -22.56 -4.63
C GLU A 321 2.21 -22.17 -5.84
N ILE A 322 3.24 -21.34 -5.64
CA ILE A 322 4.18 -20.96 -6.71
C ILE A 322 5.00 -22.18 -7.18
N ALA A 323 5.46 -23.02 -6.26
CA ALA A 323 6.26 -24.21 -6.58
C ALA A 323 5.45 -25.24 -7.39
N GLU A 324 4.18 -25.44 -7.05
CA GLU A 324 3.25 -26.30 -7.78
C GLU A 324 2.98 -25.76 -9.18
N ALA A 325 2.63 -24.48 -9.30
CA ALA A 325 2.31 -23.84 -10.57
C ALA A 325 3.51 -23.78 -11.54
N THR A 326 4.74 -23.73 -11.03
CA THR A 326 5.97 -23.71 -11.83
C THR A 326 6.60 -25.09 -12.04
N GLY A 327 6.03 -26.16 -11.49
CA GLY A 327 6.60 -27.51 -11.55
C GLY A 327 7.91 -27.67 -10.77
N CYS A 328 8.19 -26.79 -9.81
CA CYS A 328 9.37 -26.82 -8.95
C CYS A 328 9.21 -27.68 -7.68
N ALA A 329 7.98 -28.13 -7.37
CA ALA A 329 7.65 -28.89 -6.15
C ALA A 329 8.54 -30.14 -5.92
N SER A 330 9.08 -30.76 -6.98
CA SER A 330 9.90 -31.98 -6.88
C SER A 330 11.39 -31.75 -6.62
N LYS A 331 11.87 -30.50 -6.54
CA LYS A 331 13.32 -30.20 -6.45
C LYS A 331 13.83 -29.80 -5.06
N PHE A 332 12.94 -29.52 -4.10
CA PHE A 332 13.31 -29.01 -2.77
C PHE A 332 13.05 -30.03 -1.63
N THR A 333 12.63 -31.25 -1.95
CA THR A 333 12.36 -32.34 -0.98
C THR A 333 13.47 -33.39 -0.90
N SER A 334 14.72 -33.03 -1.22
CA SER A 334 15.89 -33.94 -1.16
C SER A 334 17.01 -33.39 -0.30
#